data_AF-A0A2V6L435-F1
#
_entry.id   AF-A0A2V6L435-F1
#
_cell.length_a   1.000
_cell.length_b   1.000
_cell.length_c   1.000
_cell.angle_alpha   90.00
_cell.angle_beta   90.00
_cell.angle_gamma   90.00
#
_symmetry.space_group_name_H-M   'P 1'
#
loop_
_entity.id
_entity.type
_entity.pdbx_description
1 polymer ?
#
loop_
_entity_poly.entity_id
_entity_poly.type
_entity_poly.pdbx_seq_one_letter_code
_entity_poly.pdbx_strand_id
1 'polypeptide(L)'
;MNIQFRVFLTIASLAFALAGWLPNQVSADELKEAKVTQVIQDVKVLPSNAAPRPATVNDNVRQGTAVQTGVQSRSELTFKDQTITRLGEKTIYSPGEGARTIDLGSGQFLLYVPKKSGGAKVKMGPVTAAITG
;
A
#
# COMPACT_ATOMS: atom_id res chain seq x y z
N MET A 1 -71.50 -0.89 25.74
CA MET A 1 -71.98 -1.16 24.38
C MET A 1 -70.79 -1.33 23.45
N ASN A 2 -70.33 -2.58 23.35
CA ASN A 2 -69.98 -3.32 22.14
C ASN A 2 -69.09 -2.70 21.02
N ILE A 3 -67.94 -3.38 20.81
CA ILE A 3 -67.48 -3.96 19.52
C ILE A 3 -66.72 -2.97 18.57
N GLN A 4 -65.49 -3.20 18.07
CA GLN A 4 -64.95 -4.33 17.28
C GLN A 4 -63.43 -4.54 17.44
N PHE A 5 -63.05 -5.81 17.34
CA PHE A 5 -61.72 -6.38 17.13
C PHE A 5 -61.38 -6.35 15.62
N ARG A 6 -60.07 -6.52 15.28
CA ARG A 6 -59.46 -6.78 13.95
C ARG A 6 -58.87 -5.57 13.22
N VAL A 7 -57.54 -5.45 13.23
CA VAL A 7 -56.65 -5.68 12.06
C VAL A 7 -55.22 -5.88 12.60
N PHE A 8 -54.84 -7.13 12.83
CA PHE A 8 -53.43 -7.53 12.83
C PHE A 8 -53.06 -7.91 11.39
N LEU A 9 -51.78 -7.72 11.03
CA LEU A 9 -51.14 -7.87 9.71
C LEU A 9 -51.37 -6.72 8.73
N THR A 10 -50.32 -5.91 8.50
CA THR A 10 -49.83 -5.43 7.17
C THR A 10 -48.83 -4.26 7.25
N ILE A 11 -48.00 -4.12 8.28
CA ILE A 11 -46.89 -3.13 8.24
C ILE A 11 -45.55 -3.71 8.74
N ALA A 12 -45.30 -5.00 8.49
CA ALA A 12 -43.98 -5.61 8.67
C ALA A 12 -43.20 -5.70 7.33
N SER A 13 -43.58 -4.93 6.30
CA SER A 13 -42.99 -5.01 4.96
C SER A 13 -42.20 -3.76 4.56
N LEU A 14 -42.30 -2.64 5.29
CA LEU A 14 -41.66 -1.38 4.90
C LEU A 14 -40.30 -1.11 5.57
N ALA A 15 -39.84 -1.99 6.46
CA ALA A 15 -38.54 -1.85 7.12
C ALA A 15 -37.40 -2.58 6.39
N PHE A 16 -37.69 -3.45 5.41
CA PHE A 16 -36.66 -4.27 4.75
C PHE A 16 -36.11 -3.69 3.45
N ALA A 17 -36.62 -2.54 2.99
CA ALA A 17 -36.20 -1.91 1.74
C ALA A 17 -35.02 -0.92 1.87
N LEU A 18 -34.53 -0.62 3.08
CA LEU A 18 -33.46 0.39 3.28
C LEU A 18 -32.06 -0.17 3.56
N ALA A 19 -31.87 -1.49 3.72
CA ALA A 19 -30.57 -2.04 4.13
C ALA A 19 -29.66 -2.50 2.97
N GLY A 20 -30.14 -2.48 1.72
CA GLY A 20 -29.44 -3.08 0.56
C GLY A 20 -28.50 -2.15 -0.23
N TRP A 21 -28.35 -0.89 0.14
CA TRP A 21 -27.70 0.13 -0.70
C TRP A 21 -26.41 0.74 -0.15
N LEU A 22 -25.74 0.09 0.81
CA LEU A 22 -24.38 0.51 1.16
C LEU A 22 -23.40 -0.20 0.22
N PRO A 23 -22.79 0.49 -0.77
CA PRO A 23 -21.68 -0.09 -1.49
C PRO A 23 -20.55 -0.33 -0.48
N ASN A 24 -20.17 -1.59 -0.30
CA ASN A 24 -18.93 -1.96 0.38
C ASN A 24 -17.77 -1.48 -0.50
N GLN A 25 -17.42 -0.20 -0.40
CA GLN A 25 -16.20 0.33 -1.01
C GLN A 25 -15.03 -0.18 -0.17
N VAL A 26 -14.47 -1.31 -0.59
CA VAL A 26 -13.16 -1.77 -0.10
C VAL A 26 -12.12 -0.82 -0.69
N SER A 27 -11.81 0.25 0.04
CA SER A 27 -10.70 1.13 -0.32
C SER A 27 -9.39 0.46 0.04
N ALA A 28 -8.51 0.28 -0.94
CA ALA A 28 -7.14 -0.19 -0.69
C ALA A 28 -6.38 0.89 0.10
N ASP A 29 -5.63 0.50 1.14
CA ASP A 29 -4.79 1.45 1.88
C ASP A 29 -3.72 2.00 0.92
N GLU A 30 -3.50 3.31 0.96
CA GLU A 30 -2.52 3.94 0.09
C GLU A 30 -1.11 3.57 0.57
N LEU A 31 -0.22 3.14 -0.35
CA LEU A 31 1.21 2.88 -0.07
C LEU A 31 1.99 4.19 0.13
N LYS A 32 1.54 5.06 1.05
CA LYS A 32 2.16 6.37 1.32
C LYS A 32 3.50 6.25 2.04
N GLU A 33 3.62 5.23 2.87
CA GLU A 33 4.76 5.04 3.77
C GLU A 33 5.05 3.55 3.96
N ALA A 34 6.32 3.19 3.80
CA ALA A 34 6.86 1.90 4.20
C ALA A 34 7.85 2.08 5.35
N LYS A 35 7.99 1.02 6.15
CA LYS A 35 9.03 0.88 7.16
C LYS A 35 10.16 0.03 6.63
N VAL A 36 11.40 0.47 6.85
CA VAL A 36 12.56 -0.40 6.70
C VAL A 36 12.46 -1.51 7.74
N THR A 37 12.40 -2.75 7.30
CA THR A 37 12.29 -3.94 8.17
C THR A 37 13.55 -4.77 8.17
N GLN A 38 14.40 -4.61 7.15
CA GLN A 38 15.72 -5.24 7.10
C GLN A 38 16.75 -4.36 6.40
N VAL A 39 17.98 -4.40 6.91
CA VAL A 39 19.17 -3.74 6.34
C VAL A 39 20.30 -4.77 6.31
N ILE A 40 20.87 -5.01 5.13
CA ILE A 40 22.05 -5.85 4.94
C ILE A 40 23.13 -5.01 4.25
N GLN A 41 24.29 -4.91 4.90
CA GLN A 41 25.47 -4.17 4.43
C GLN A 41 25.21 -2.66 4.24
N ASP A 42 25.46 -2.12 3.05
CA ASP A 42 25.35 -0.69 2.77
C ASP A 42 23.95 -0.37 2.22
N VAL A 43 23.10 0.18 3.09
CA VAL A 43 21.80 0.70 2.71
C VAL A 43 21.70 2.13 3.21
N LYS A 44 21.25 3.04 2.34
CA LYS A 44 21.08 4.45 2.64
C LYS A 44 19.66 4.89 2.40
N VAL A 45 19.19 5.78 3.26
CA VAL A 45 17.99 6.58 3.02
C VAL A 45 18.43 7.91 2.42
N LEU A 46 17.76 8.32 1.35
CA LEU A 46 18.04 9.52 0.57
C LEU A 46 16.81 10.44 0.63
N PRO A 47 16.71 11.32 1.63
CA PRO A 47 15.67 12.34 1.68
C PRO A 47 15.92 13.40 0.59
N SER A 48 14.86 13.95 0.00
CA SER A 48 14.98 14.99 -1.03
C SER A 48 15.64 16.29 -0.52
N ASN A 49 15.52 16.56 0.79
CA ASN A 49 15.89 17.84 1.41
C ASN A 49 17.06 17.72 2.40
N ALA A 50 17.76 16.58 2.42
CA ALA A 50 18.87 16.35 3.34
C ALA A 50 19.93 15.45 2.71
N ALA A 51 21.11 15.41 3.32
CA ALA A 51 22.17 14.51 2.86
C ALA A 51 21.76 13.03 3.03
N PRO A 52 22.20 12.13 2.13
CA PRO A 52 22.04 10.69 2.29
C PRO A 52 22.62 10.21 3.63
N ARG A 53 21.93 9.30 4.30
CA ARG A 53 22.40 8.71 5.57
C ARG A 53 22.20 7.20 5.59
N PRO A 54 22.95 6.45 6.41
CA PRO A 54 22.68 5.03 6.61
C PRO A 54 21.23 4.77 7.03
N ALA A 55 20.65 3.71 6.49
CA ALA A 55 19.32 3.24 6.86
C ALA A 55 19.38 2.45 8.16
N THR A 56 18.33 2.60 8.97
CA THR A 56 18.11 1.81 10.19
C THR A 56 16.74 1.14 10.12
N VAL A 57 16.60 0.00 10.79
CA VAL A 57 15.30 -0.66 10.93
C VAL A 57 14.31 0.32 11.59
N ASN A 58 13.08 0.32 11.10
CA ASN A 58 11.98 1.25 11.40
C ASN A 58 12.07 2.64 10.78
N ASP A 59 13.07 2.91 9.94
CA ASP A 59 13.10 4.13 9.13
C ASP A 59 11.85 4.24 8.24
N ASN A 60 11.37 5.47 8.12
CA ASN A 60 10.24 5.80 7.25
C ASN A 60 10.70 6.08 5.83
N VAL A 61 10.09 5.39 4.89
CA VAL A 61 10.28 5.58 3.45
C VAL A 61 8.94 6.00 2.88
N ARG A 62 8.83 7.27 2.52
CA ARG A 62 7.63 7.89 1.96
C ARG A 62 8.01 8.68 0.71
N GLN A 63 7.02 9.22 -0.01
CA GLN A 63 7.27 10.12 -1.13
C GLN A 63 8.29 11.22 -0.74
N GLY A 64 9.24 11.49 -1.64
CA GLY A 64 10.36 12.40 -1.37
C GLY A 64 11.51 11.77 -0.56
N THR A 65 11.46 10.46 -0.32
CA THR A 65 12.55 9.69 0.30
C THR A 65 12.80 8.41 -0.50
N ALA A 66 14.04 8.21 -0.93
CA ALA A 66 14.47 6.99 -1.61
C ALA A 66 15.29 6.09 -0.68
N VAL A 67 15.38 4.81 -1.04
CA VAL A 67 16.31 3.84 -0.46
C VAL A 67 17.28 3.41 -1.53
N GLN A 68 18.57 3.46 -1.19
CA GLN A 68 19.66 3.00 -2.04
C GLN A 68 20.38 1.83 -1.39
N THR A 69 20.60 0.76 -2.14
CA THR A 69 21.45 -0.37 -1.72
C THR A 69 22.79 -0.36 -2.45
N GLY A 70 23.86 -0.69 -1.75
CA GLY A 70 25.21 -0.86 -2.30
C GLY A 70 25.44 -2.22 -2.94
N VAL A 71 26.72 -2.56 -3.15
CA VAL A 71 27.18 -3.88 -3.64
C VAL A 71 26.89 -4.95 -2.58
N GLN A 72 26.41 -6.13 -2.98
CA GLN A 72 26.04 -7.23 -2.08
C GLN A 72 25.05 -6.84 -0.96
N SER A 73 24.41 -5.69 -1.09
CA SER A 73 23.52 -5.12 -0.08
C SER A 73 22.07 -5.42 -0.41
N ARG A 74 21.22 -5.50 0.61
CA ARG A 74 19.79 -5.79 0.47
C ARG A 74 18.99 -5.04 1.52
N SER A 75 17.75 -4.72 1.22
CA SER A 75 16.82 -4.15 2.20
C SER A 75 15.42 -4.71 2.00
N GLU A 76 14.66 -4.80 3.09
CA GLU A 76 13.22 -5.11 3.05
C GLU A 76 12.44 -3.91 3.56
N LEU A 77 11.40 -3.54 2.81
CA LEU A 77 10.46 -2.48 3.14
C LEU A 77 9.07 -3.11 3.29
N THR A 78 8.39 -2.80 4.39
CA THR A 78 7.03 -3.29 4.67
C THR A 78 6.08 -2.11 4.80
N PHE A 79 5.01 -2.13 4.02
CA PHE A 79 3.93 -1.14 4.09
C PHE A 79 2.86 -1.55 5.08
N LYS A 80 2.01 -0.60 5.46
CA LYS A 80 0.94 -0.81 6.43
C LYS A 80 -0.05 -1.92 6.03
N ASP A 81 -0.33 -2.07 4.74
CA ASP A 81 -1.20 -3.10 4.16
C ASP A 81 -0.51 -4.47 4.01
N GLN A 82 0.68 -4.65 4.58
CA GLN A 82 1.53 -5.85 4.46
C GLN A 82 2.06 -6.09 3.03
N THR A 83 2.02 -5.09 2.14
CA THR A 83 2.84 -5.11 0.92
C THR A 83 4.32 -5.12 1.32
N ILE A 84 5.09 -6.04 0.73
CA ILE A 84 6.52 -6.20 1.01
C ILE A 84 7.29 -5.92 -0.26
N THR A 85 8.33 -5.09 -0.14
CA THR A 85 9.32 -4.87 -1.20
C THR A 85 10.70 -5.29 -0.71
N ARG A 86 11.35 -6.21 -1.43
CA ARG A 86 12.74 -6.61 -1.17
C ARG A 86 13.65 -6.06 -2.24
N LEU A 87 14.59 -5.21 -1.84
CA LEU A 87 15.57 -4.57 -2.72
C LEU A 87 16.80 -5.46 -2.89
N GLY A 88 17.22 -5.66 -4.13
CA GLY A 88 18.48 -6.28 -4.47
C GLY A 88 19.66 -5.32 -4.27
N GLU A 89 20.85 -5.72 -4.71
CA GLU A 89 22.02 -4.82 -4.71
C GLU A 89 21.86 -3.70 -5.76
N LYS A 90 22.61 -2.61 -5.59
CA LYS A 90 22.67 -1.49 -6.55
C LYS A 90 21.29 -0.93 -6.96
N THR A 91 20.36 -0.94 -6.02
CA THR A 91 18.95 -0.60 -6.25
C THR A 91 18.66 0.80 -5.71
N ILE A 92 17.95 1.62 -6.49
CA ILE A 92 17.40 2.91 -6.04
C ILE A 92 15.88 2.82 -6.17
N TYR A 93 15.21 2.84 -5.02
CA TYR A 93 13.76 2.68 -4.89
C TYR A 93 13.15 3.87 -4.19
N SER A 94 11.99 4.34 -4.65
CA SER A 94 11.17 5.29 -3.90
C SER A 94 9.67 5.03 -4.09
N PRO A 95 8.84 5.26 -3.05
CA PRO A 95 7.42 5.45 -3.25
C PRO A 95 7.19 6.64 -4.20
N GLY A 96 6.49 6.39 -5.31
CA GLY A 96 6.30 7.38 -6.36
C GLY A 96 5.09 8.27 -6.15
N GLU A 97 4.90 9.23 -7.06
CA GLU A 97 3.75 10.12 -7.01
C GLU A 97 2.47 9.38 -7.44
N GLY A 98 1.49 9.34 -6.53
CA GLY A 98 0.19 8.71 -6.73
C GLY A 98 -0.04 7.46 -5.88
N ALA A 99 -1.30 7.07 -5.74
CA ALA A 99 -1.68 5.92 -4.94
C ALA A 99 -1.03 4.64 -5.48
N ARG A 100 -0.26 3.96 -4.63
CA ARG A 100 0.35 2.66 -4.91
C ARG A 100 1.28 2.66 -6.14
N THR A 101 1.96 3.78 -6.36
CA THR A 101 3.03 3.92 -7.35
C THR A 101 4.39 3.71 -6.69
N ILE A 102 5.26 2.96 -7.37
CA ILE A 102 6.65 2.73 -7.02
C ILE A 102 7.50 3.25 -8.17
N ASP A 103 8.53 4.02 -7.85
CA ASP A 103 9.55 4.44 -8.81
C ASP A 103 10.83 3.62 -8.56
N LEU A 104 11.30 2.94 -9.60
CA LEU A 104 12.58 2.25 -9.63
C LEU A 104 13.56 3.03 -10.50
N GLY A 105 14.55 3.67 -9.88
CA GLY A 105 15.61 4.38 -10.60
C GLY A 105 16.63 3.44 -11.22
N SER A 106 17.03 2.40 -10.49
CA SER A 106 17.97 1.36 -10.96
C SER A 106 17.85 0.09 -10.15
N GLY A 107 18.43 -1.00 -10.66
CA GLY A 107 18.58 -2.26 -9.94
C GLY A 107 17.36 -3.16 -10.07
N GLN A 108 17.00 -3.83 -8.99
CA GLN A 108 15.97 -4.86 -9.00
C GLN A 108 15.30 -4.98 -7.63
N PHE A 109 14.03 -5.35 -7.64
CA PHE A 109 13.31 -5.66 -6.42
C PHE A 109 12.27 -6.75 -6.64
N LEU A 110 11.91 -7.42 -5.56
CA LEU A 110 10.72 -8.26 -5.49
C LEU A 110 9.60 -7.46 -4.86
N LEU A 111 8.41 -7.51 -5.46
CA LEU A 111 7.19 -6.96 -4.89
C LEU A 111 6.22 -8.10 -4.55
N TYR A 112 5.78 -8.14 -3.29
CA TYR A 112 4.67 -8.96 -2.86
C TYR A 112 3.52 -8.05 -2.42
N VAL A 113 2.36 -8.21 -3.05
CA VAL A 113 1.13 -7.49 -2.70
C VAL A 113 0.12 -8.51 -2.19
N PRO A 114 -0.38 -8.40 -0.95
CA PRO A 114 -1.41 -9.29 -0.46
C PRO A 114 -2.68 -9.21 -1.31
N LYS A 115 -3.36 -10.35 -1.44
CA LYS A 115 -4.63 -10.42 -2.16
C LYS A 115 -5.63 -9.43 -1.55
N LYS A 116 -6.43 -8.79 -2.41
CA LYS A 116 -7.46 -7.82 -2.01
C LYS A 116 -6.92 -6.53 -1.35
N SER A 117 -5.61 -6.28 -1.38
CA SER A 117 -5.01 -5.00 -0.92
C SER A 117 -4.89 -3.95 -2.04
N GLY A 118 -5.45 -4.23 -3.22
CA GLY A 118 -5.34 -3.39 -4.41
C GLY A 118 -4.03 -3.59 -5.17
N GLY A 119 -4.02 -3.20 -6.45
CA GLY A 119 -2.84 -3.34 -7.31
C GLY A 119 -1.70 -2.37 -6.99
N ALA A 120 -0.57 -2.51 -7.69
CA ALA A 120 0.55 -1.58 -7.62
C ALA A 120 1.05 -1.25 -9.03
N LYS A 121 1.56 -0.03 -9.21
CA LYS A 121 2.22 0.41 -10.44
C LYS A 121 3.70 0.60 -10.17
N VAL A 122 4.54 0.08 -11.06
CA VAL A 122 5.99 0.24 -10.99
C VAL A 122 6.43 1.02 -12.22
N LYS A 123 7.02 2.20 -12.01
CA LYS A 123 7.63 3.01 -13.06
C LYS A 123 9.13 2.82 -13.06
N MET A 124 9.72 2.63 -14.23
CA MET A 124 11.15 2.44 -14.41
C MET A 124 11.57 3.05 -15.75
N GLY A 125 12.13 4.27 -15.71
CA GLY A 125 12.42 5.04 -16.91
C GLY A 125 11.18 5.13 -17.83
N PRO A 126 11.25 4.65 -19.09
CA PRO A 126 10.11 4.68 -20.01
C PRO A 126 9.09 3.55 -19.80
N VAL A 127 9.33 2.62 -18.88
CA VAL A 127 8.51 1.42 -18.68
C VAL A 127 7.58 1.60 -17.47
N THR A 128 6.33 1.17 -17.62
CA THR A 128 5.40 1.00 -16.50
C THR A 128 4.90 -0.44 -16.46
N ALA A 129 5.02 -1.10 -15.32
CA ALA A 129 4.41 -2.39 -15.03
C ALA A 129 3.27 -2.22 -14.03
N ALA A 130 2.25 -3.07 -14.12
CA ALA A 130 1.14 -3.09 -13.18
C ALA A 130 0.94 -4.51 -12.61
N ILE A 131 0.64 -4.57 -11.32
CA ILE A 131 0.30 -5.79 -10.60
C ILE A 131 -1.10 -5.60 -10.04
N THR A 132 -1.99 -6.58 -10.18
CA THR A 132 -3.40 -6.47 -9.77
C THR A 132 -3.73 -7.11 -8.41
N GLY A 133 -2.81 -7.92 -7.86
CA GLY A 133 -2.98 -8.62 -6.59
C GLY A 133 -3.62 -10.00 -6.73
#